data_AF-A0A957ZQD2-F1
#
_entry.id   AF-A0A957ZQD2-F1
#
_cell.length_a   1.000
_cell.length_b   1.000
_cell.length_c   1.000
_cell.angle_alpha   90.00
_cell.angle_beta   90.00
_cell.angle_gamma   90.00
#
_symmetry.space_group_name_H-M   'P 1'
#
loop_
_entity.id
_entity.type
_entity.pdbx_description
1 polymer ?
#
loop_
_entity_poly.entity_id
_entity_poly.type
_entity_poly.pdbx_seq_one_letter_code
_entity_poly.pdbx_strand_id
1 'polypeptide(L)'
;LAAKAAEAEAVFVNLMALPYMVLGTVRNVVGHLGHWYWRTLFVDFPQVRFTSFGNPYVLHEMPHLPNLLAAYGNSPVSQRAAVKVWLGEIEPQGDCPVRLPQITIQPLAG
;
A
#
# COMPACT_ATOMS: atom_id res chain seq x y z
N LEU A 1 -12.72 14.54 -0.92
CA LEU A 1 -12.07 13.36 -1.56
C LEU A 1 -13.08 12.24 -1.78
N ALA A 2 -13.85 11.79 -0.79
CA ALA A 2 -14.91 10.79 -0.99
C ALA A 2 -15.92 11.16 -2.10
N ALA A 3 -16.42 12.41 -2.15
CA ALA A 3 -17.34 12.82 -3.22
C ALA A 3 -16.76 12.59 -4.63
N LYS A 4 -15.49 12.97 -4.84
CA LYS A 4 -14.79 12.72 -6.11
C LYS A 4 -14.50 11.23 -6.35
N ALA A 5 -14.27 10.46 -5.28
CA ALA A 5 -14.07 9.01 -5.40
C ALA A 5 -15.36 8.29 -5.80
N ALA A 6 -16.52 8.75 -5.30
CA ALA A 6 -17.82 8.22 -5.64
C ALA A 6 -18.20 8.43 -7.12
N GLU A 7 -17.74 9.53 -7.72
CA GLU A 7 -17.96 9.86 -9.12
C GLU A 7 -16.98 9.18 -10.08
N ALA A 8 -15.87 8.65 -9.56
CA ALA A 8 -14.80 8.08 -10.37
C ALA A 8 -15.00 6.58 -10.62
N GLU A 9 -14.73 6.15 -11.86
CA GLU A 9 -14.72 4.73 -12.24
C GLU A 9 -13.55 3.97 -11.58
N ALA A 10 -12.43 4.65 -11.34
CA ALA A 10 -11.26 4.10 -10.65
C ALA A 10 -10.57 5.18 -9.83
N VAL A 11 -10.03 4.79 -8.67
CA VAL A 11 -9.30 5.70 -7.77
C VAL A 11 -7.94 5.11 -7.45
N PHE A 12 -6.86 5.78 -7.86
CA PHE A 12 -5.49 5.36 -7.58
C PHE A 12 -4.94 6.07 -6.35
N VAL A 13 -4.66 5.31 -5.29
CA VAL A 13 -3.99 5.79 -4.08
C VAL A 13 -2.52 5.42 -4.16
N ASN A 14 -1.67 6.41 -4.41
CA ASN A 14 -0.23 6.22 -4.54
C ASN A 14 0.47 6.64 -3.26
N LEU A 15 1.11 5.67 -2.61
CA LEU A 15 1.85 5.81 -1.37
C LEU A 15 3.32 6.03 -1.69
N MET A 16 3.89 7.12 -1.16
CA MET A 16 5.32 7.38 -1.21
C MET A 16 5.90 7.19 0.18
N ALA A 17 6.75 6.19 0.35
CA ALA A 17 7.31 5.83 1.63
C ALA A 17 8.78 5.44 1.44
N LEU A 18 9.66 6.44 1.40
CA LEU A 18 11.08 6.22 1.15
C LEU A 18 11.79 5.80 2.45
N PRO A 19 12.80 4.91 2.39
CA PRO A 19 13.45 4.36 3.60
C PRO A 19 14.00 5.40 4.59
N TYR A 20 14.40 6.58 4.11
CA TYR A 20 14.91 7.66 4.96
C TYR A 20 13.83 8.42 5.73
N MET A 21 12.55 8.30 5.35
CA MET A 21 11.44 9.02 5.99
C MET A 21 11.13 8.51 7.41
N VAL A 22 11.71 7.37 7.80
CA VAL A 22 11.38 6.60 9.00
C VAL A 22 12.60 5.85 9.53
N LEU A 23 13.71 6.56 9.71
CA LEU A 23 14.97 5.93 10.12
C LEU A 23 14.78 5.09 11.40
N GLY A 24 15.18 3.82 11.35
CA GLY A 24 15.07 2.88 12.47
C GLY A 24 13.73 2.14 12.58
N THR A 25 12.79 2.36 11.66
CA THR A 25 11.53 1.61 11.59
C THR A 25 11.12 1.33 10.15
N VAL A 26 10.28 0.30 9.98
CA VAL A 26 9.60 0.00 8.70
C VAL A 26 8.14 0.45 8.71
N ARG A 27 7.67 1.01 9.83
CA ARG A 27 6.29 1.45 10.05
C ARG A 27 6.12 2.92 9.66
N ASN A 28 5.53 3.16 8.50
CA ASN A 28 5.44 4.51 7.91
C ASN A 28 4.00 5.01 7.86
N VAL A 29 3.08 4.08 8.00
CA VAL A 29 1.68 4.32 7.76
C VAL A 29 1.09 4.67 9.12
N VAL A 30 1.15 3.83 10.15
CA VAL A 30 0.28 3.91 11.36
C VAL A 30 0.39 5.21 12.21
N GLY A 31 1.42 6.05 12.07
CA GLY A 31 1.70 7.16 12.99
C GLY A 31 1.01 8.52 12.79
N HIS A 32 0.36 8.82 11.65
CA HIS A 32 -0.14 10.17 11.35
C HIS A 32 -1.65 10.23 11.07
N LEU A 33 -2.37 11.14 11.74
CA LEU A 33 -3.84 11.31 11.62
C LEU A 33 -4.32 11.53 10.18
N GLY A 34 -3.53 12.23 9.37
CA GLY A 34 -3.84 12.47 7.95
C GLY A 34 -3.88 11.19 7.09
N HIS A 35 -3.39 10.07 7.60
CA HIS A 35 -3.38 8.81 6.85
C HIS A 35 -4.68 8.01 6.96
N TRP A 36 -5.50 8.18 8.01
CA TRP A 36 -6.67 7.33 8.24
C TRP A 36 -7.73 7.41 7.15
N TYR A 37 -7.85 8.57 6.50
CA TYR A 37 -8.92 8.80 5.54
C TYR A 37 -8.71 8.02 4.23
N TRP A 38 -7.50 8.04 3.65
CA TRP A 38 -7.25 7.28 2.41
C TRP A 38 -7.22 5.78 2.65
N ARG A 39 -6.88 5.33 3.88
CA ARG A 39 -6.85 3.91 4.25
C ARG A 39 -8.19 3.25 4.18
N THR A 40 -9.25 3.99 4.48
CA THR A 40 -10.60 3.46 4.59
C THR A 40 -11.41 3.66 3.31
N LEU A 41 -10.87 4.40 2.32
CA LEU A 41 -11.57 4.63 1.04
C LEU A 41 -12.03 3.33 0.39
N PHE A 42 -11.24 2.24 0.50
CA PHE A 42 -11.61 0.97 -0.12
C PHE A 42 -12.85 0.32 0.51
N VAL A 43 -13.23 0.72 1.74
CA VAL A 43 -14.42 0.20 2.43
C VAL A 43 -15.69 0.64 1.71
N ASP A 44 -15.73 1.92 1.31
CA ASP A 44 -16.88 2.50 0.61
C ASP A 44 -16.73 2.45 -0.92
N PHE A 45 -15.50 2.38 -1.42
CA PHE A 45 -15.16 2.49 -2.84
C PHE A 45 -14.30 1.30 -3.30
N PRO A 46 -14.90 0.18 -3.75
CA PRO A 46 -14.17 -1.02 -4.17
C PRO A 46 -13.30 -0.82 -5.43
N GLN A 47 -13.50 0.27 -6.17
CA GLN A 47 -12.68 0.67 -7.31
C GLN A 47 -11.34 1.31 -6.92
N VAL A 48 -11.03 1.42 -5.62
CA VAL A 48 -9.75 1.94 -5.15
C VAL A 48 -8.63 0.94 -5.43
N ARG A 49 -7.49 1.45 -5.94
CA ARG A 49 -6.26 0.70 -6.23
C ARG A 49 -5.08 1.32 -5.50
N PHE A 50 -4.30 0.52 -4.77
CA PHE A 50 -3.18 1.00 -3.96
C PHE A 50 -1.83 0.68 -4.60
N THR A 51 -0.98 1.69 -4.75
CA THR A 51 0.42 1.49 -5.17
C THR A 51 1.36 1.94 -4.07
N SER A 52 2.37 1.15 -3.73
CA SER A 52 3.46 1.59 -2.85
C SER A 52 4.76 1.82 -3.62
N PHE A 53 5.26 3.05 -3.57
CA PHE A 53 6.58 3.44 -4.05
C PHE A 53 7.51 3.61 -2.85
N GLY A 54 8.50 2.72 -2.72
CA GLY A 54 9.48 2.74 -1.62
C GLY A 54 9.32 1.57 -0.66
N ASN A 55 8.22 1.55 0.10
CA ASN A 55 8.07 0.64 1.24
C ASN A 55 7.13 -0.55 0.92
N PRO A 56 7.64 -1.78 0.77
CA PRO A 56 6.80 -2.97 0.59
C PRO A 56 6.07 -3.41 1.89
N TYR A 57 6.49 -2.92 3.07
CA TYR A 57 5.93 -3.27 4.38
C TYR A 57 4.55 -2.65 4.63
N VAL A 58 4.00 -1.85 3.70
CA VAL A 58 2.62 -1.34 3.79
C VAL A 58 1.62 -2.48 3.97
N LEU A 59 1.83 -3.63 3.30
CA LEU A 59 0.95 -4.79 3.45
C LEU A 59 0.99 -5.36 4.88
N HIS A 60 2.12 -5.28 5.56
CA HIS A 60 2.23 -5.72 6.95
C HIS A 60 1.55 -4.73 7.91
N GLU A 61 1.61 -3.42 7.63
CA GLU A 61 0.90 -2.41 8.42
C GLU A 61 -0.61 -2.41 8.16
N MET A 62 -1.03 -2.83 6.97
CA MET A 62 -2.42 -2.86 6.52
C MET A 62 -2.76 -4.17 5.80
N PRO A 63 -2.79 -5.31 6.54
CA PRO A 63 -3.04 -6.62 5.94
C PRO A 63 -4.44 -6.80 5.37
N HIS A 64 -5.34 -5.86 5.66
CA HIS A 64 -6.73 -5.82 5.19
C HIS A 64 -6.90 -5.06 3.86
N LEU A 65 -5.84 -4.52 3.27
CA LEU A 65 -5.95 -3.88 1.96
C LEU A 65 -6.39 -4.91 0.91
N PRO A 66 -7.45 -4.62 0.11
CA PRO A 66 -7.98 -5.58 -0.85
C PRO A 66 -7.06 -5.77 -2.07
N ASN A 67 -6.15 -4.83 -2.29
CA ASN A 67 -5.14 -4.88 -3.34
C ASN A 67 -3.95 -4.00 -2.95
N LEU A 68 -2.77 -4.34 -3.44
CA LEU A 68 -1.57 -3.51 -3.32
C LEU A 68 -0.57 -3.89 -4.41
N LEU A 69 -0.14 -2.91 -5.22
CA LEU A 69 0.99 -3.04 -6.11
C LEU A 69 2.25 -2.46 -5.45
N ALA A 70 3.20 -3.32 -5.09
CA ALA A 70 4.49 -2.91 -4.57
C ALA A 70 5.44 -2.56 -5.74
N ALA A 71 5.66 -1.27 -5.98
CA ALA A 71 6.54 -0.76 -7.03
C ALA A 71 7.97 -0.47 -6.54
N TYR A 72 8.24 -0.61 -5.24
CA TYR A 72 9.53 -0.51 -4.51
C TYR A 72 10.30 0.81 -4.61
N GLY A 73 10.18 1.58 -5.69
CA GLY A 73 10.93 2.82 -5.87
C GLY A 73 10.12 3.86 -6.63
N ASN A 74 10.43 5.14 -6.42
CA ASN A 74 9.70 6.25 -7.02
C ASN A 74 10.25 6.71 -8.38
N SER A 75 11.12 5.91 -8.98
CA SER A 75 11.74 6.24 -10.26
C SER A 75 10.67 6.42 -11.35
N PRO A 76 10.91 7.26 -12.37
CA PRO A 76 9.96 7.42 -13.48
C PRO A 76 9.61 6.11 -14.18
N VAL A 77 10.55 5.14 -14.24
CA VAL A 77 10.28 3.82 -14.82
C VAL A 77 9.33 3.01 -13.94
N SER A 78 9.50 3.03 -12.62
CA SER A 78 8.59 2.37 -11.67
C SER A 78 7.17 2.94 -11.73
N GLN A 79 7.03 4.27 -11.83
CA GLN A 79 5.73 4.91 -11.96
C GLN A 79 5.02 4.52 -13.25
N ARG A 80 5.73 4.54 -14.38
CA ARG A 80 5.17 4.09 -15.67
C ARG A 80 4.78 2.61 -15.63
N ALA A 81 5.61 1.75 -15.07
CA ALA A 81 5.30 0.33 -14.93
C ALA A 81 4.05 0.11 -14.07
N ALA A 82 3.90 0.84 -12.96
CA ALA A 82 2.72 0.75 -12.11
C ALA A 82 1.42 1.11 -12.86
N VAL A 83 1.44 2.18 -13.65
CA VAL A 83 0.29 2.57 -14.50
C VAL A 83 -0.02 1.46 -15.51
N LYS A 84 0.98 0.94 -16.21
CA LYS A 84 0.79 -0.15 -17.18
C LYS A 84 0.19 -1.41 -16.57
N VAL A 85 0.60 -1.76 -15.35
CA VAL A 85 0.01 -2.88 -14.62
C VAL A 85 -1.46 -2.61 -14.31
N TRP A 86 -1.79 -1.42 -13.81
CA TRP A 86 -3.17 -1.08 -13.48
C TRP A 86 -4.10 -0.98 -14.69
N LEU A 87 -3.57 -0.58 -15.84
CA LEU A 87 -4.30 -0.54 -17.11
C LEU A 87 -4.32 -1.90 -17.84
N GLY A 88 -3.66 -2.93 -17.29
CA GLY A 88 -3.62 -4.27 -17.89
C GLY A 88 -2.69 -4.41 -19.10
N GLU A 89 -1.82 -3.42 -19.36
CA GLU A 89 -0.82 -3.46 -20.44
C GLU A 89 0.35 -4.39 -20.12
N ILE A 90 0.65 -4.60 -18.84
CA ILE A 90 1.71 -5.48 -18.35
C ILE A 90 1.17 -6.32 -17.20
N GLU A 91 1.42 -7.63 -17.23
CA GLU A 91 1.08 -8.52 -16.12
C GLU A 91 2.15 -8.47 -15.02
N PRO A 92 1.78 -8.27 -13.74
CA PRO A 92 2.73 -8.25 -12.64
C PRO A 92 3.24 -9.67 -12.33
N GLN A 93 4.53 -9.91 -12.55
CA GLN A 93 5.17 -11.22 -12.34
C GLN A 93 6.03 -11.28 -11.06
N GLY A 94 6.09 -10.18 -10.29
CA GLY A 94 6.95 -10.08 -9.11
C GLY A 94 6.34 -10.77 -7.89
N ASP A 95 7.16 -11.52 -7.15
CA ASP A 95 6.84 -11.94 -5.78
C ASP A 95 7.42 -10.94 -4.77
N CYS A 96 6.75 -10.75 -3.64
CA CYS A 96 7.29 -9.90 -2.57
C CYS A 96 8.55 -10.57 -1.99
N PRO A 97 9.74 -9.95 -1.98
CA PRO A 97 10.94 -10.60 -1.46
C PRO A 97 10.98 -10.64 0.08
N VAL A 98 10.02 -10.00 0.75
CA VAL A 98 9.97 -9.91 2.20
C VAL A 98 8.92 -10.88 2.73
N ARG A 99 9.32 -11.68 3.73
CA ARG A 99 8.43 -12.46 4.59
C ARG A 99 8.73 -12.05 6.03
N LEU A 100 7.73 -11.57 6.74
CA LEU A 100 7.87 -11.29 8.17
C LEU A 100 7.45 -12.52 8.98
N PRO A 101 8.17 -12.83 10.08
CA PRO A 101 7.82 -13.98 10.91
C PRO A 101 6.43 -13.77 11.52
N GLN A 102 5.62 -14.82 11.51
CA GLN A 102 4.37 -14.82 12.28
C GLN A 102 4.71 -14.84 13.77
N ILE A 103 4.17 -13.88 14.52
CA ILE A 103 4.34 -13.80 15.96
C ILE A 103 3.08 -14.36 16.59
N THR A 104 3.20 -15.49 17.28
CA THR A 104 2.13 -16.03 18.12
C THR A 104 2.27 -15.47 19.53
N ILE A 105 1.24 -14.80 20.03
CA ILE A 105 1.22 -14.34 21.42
C ILE A 105 1.01 -15.56 22.31
N GLN A 106 1.98 -15.86 23.18
CA GLN A 106 1.75 -16.82 24.24
C GLN A 106 0.75 -16.24 25.23
N PRO A 107 -0.34 -16.97 25.57
CA PRO A 107 -1.21 -16.54 26.66
C PRO A 107 -0.38 -16.38 27.93
N LEU A 108 -0.67 -15.35 28.71
CA LEU A 108 -0.06 -15.21 30.03
C LEU A 108 -0.43 -16.45 30.84
N ALA A 109 0.56 -17.13 31.40
CA ALA A 109 0.32 -18.23 32.33
C ALA A 109 -0.46 -17.67 33.52
N GLY A 110 -1.69 -18.15 33.70
CA GLY A 110 -2.50 -17.88 34.89
C GLY A 110 -2.00 -18.65 36.10
#